data_AF-A0A6G2KV98-F1
#
_entry.id   AF-A0A6G2KV98-F1
#
_cell.length_a   1.000
_cell.length_b   1.000
_cell.length_c   1.000
_cell.angle_alpha   90.00
_cell.angle_beta   90.00
_cell.angle_gamma   90.00
#
_symmetry.space_group_name_H-M   'P 1'
#
loop_
_entity.id
_entity.type
_entity.pdbx_description
1 polymer ?
#
loop_
_entity_poly.entity_id
_entity_poly.type
_entity_poly.pdbx_seq_one_letter_code
_entity_poly.pdbx_strand_id
1 'polypeptide(L)'
;CTYSAILACLVTSNSVAAAAEQAHRMTHDALHTTIKIGKTTPISSELPSSKLASAIGSVVSLPHMYRLIPQCQTNFVHAPEGATRPDEVLGVRGRLVRVGRQVILTGVISLGGSKHVASAVCAMRGRFPDMRSAINIRYSQEMLSRLVRAGFTIVYYDRESEPQYIKESGSSILWGISRAVEQCEEPPDAICHRGDFGKEPMIILFGVTPSDVASKIRKLIPPTKLGDDPNSH
;
A
#
# COMPACT_ATOMS: atom_id res chain seq x y z
N CYS A 1 -2.68 21.18 8.18
CA CYS A 1 -1.78 21.92 7.27
C CYS A 1 -2.06 21.65 5.78
N THR A 2 -2.37 20.42 5.36
CA THR A 2 -2.78 20.12 3.95
C THR A 2 -4.17 20.65 3.60
N TYR A 3 -5.13 20.55 4.53
CA TYR A 3 -6.50 21.07 4.35
C TYR A 3 -6.52 22.59 4.09
N SER A 4 -5.66 23.33 4.81
CA SER A 4 -5.50 24.78 4.71
C SER A 4 -4.95 25.21 3.34
N ALA A 5 -3.99 24.44 2.80
CA ALA A 5 -3.37 24.72 1.50
C ALA A 5 -4.32 24.45 0.32
N ILE A 6 -5.15 23.40 0.41
CA ILE A 6 -6.19 23.10 -0.57
C ILE A 6 -7.27 24.19 -0.56
N LEU A 7 -7.70 24.63 0.63
CA LEU A 7 -8.67 25.71 0.77
C LEU A 7 -8.14 27.03 0.20
N ALA A 8 -6.87 27.35 0.46
CA ALA A 8 -6.22 28.54 -0.11
C ALA A 8 -6.13 28.48 -1.63
N CYS A 9 -5.78 27.32 -2.21
CA CYS A 9 -5.71 27.15 -3.66
C CYS A 9 -7.09 27.33 -4.33
N LEU A 10 -8.15 26.75 -3.74
CA LEU A 10 -9.53 26.89 -4.23
C LEU A 10 -10.00 28.35 -4.23
N VAL A 11 -9.60 29.15 -3.23
CA VAL A 11 -9.93 30.58 -3.15
C VAL A 11 -9.17 31.39 -4.20
N THR A 12 -7.99 30.95 -4.63
CA THR A 12 -7.15 31.70 -5.58
C THR A 12 -7.34 31.32 -7.05
N SER A 13 -7.77 30.10 -7.39
CA SER A 13 -7.67 29.61 -8.77
C SER A 13 -8.96 29.63 -9.60
N ASN A 14 -10.12 30.01 -9.04
CA ASN A 14 -11.44 30.08 -9.71
C ASN A 14 -11.84 28.83 -10.55
N SER A 15 -11.14 27.72 -10.40
CA SER A 15 -11.28 26.49 -11.19
C SER A 15 -10.84 25.30 -10.35
N VAL A 16 -11.73 24.31 -10.23
CA VAL A 16 -11.50 23.05 -9.52
C VAL A 16 -10.39 22.24 -10.20
N ALA A 17 -10.29 22.31 -11.54
CA ALA A 17 -9.25 21.63 -12.30
C ALA A 17 -7.84 22.19 -12.01
N ALA A 18 -7.71 23.52 -11.93
CA ALA A 18 -6.44 24.16 -11.59
C ALA A 18 -6.01 23.86 -10.14
N ALA A 19 -6.96 23.80 -9.21
CA ALA A 19 -6.68 23.42 -7.82
C ALA A 19 -6.24 21.94 -7.70
N ALA A 20 -6.84 21.04 -8.47
CA ALA A 20 -6.46 19.64 -8.52
C ALA A 20 -5.06 19.44 -9.14
N GLU A 21 -4.76 20.16 -10.21
CA GLU A 21 -3.44 20.12 -10.86
C GLU A 21 -2.34 20.70 -9.95
N GLN A 22 -2.66 21.77 -9.21
CA GLN A 22 -1.75 22.35 -8.23
C GLN A 22 -1.53 21.45 -7.02
N ALA A 23 -2.57 20.78 -6.51
CA ALA A 23 -2.43 19.76 -5.47
C ALA A 23 -1.59 18.58 -5.95
N HIS A 24 -1.74 18.17 -7.23
CA HIS A 24 -0.91 17.14 -7.84
C HIS A 24 0.57 17.56 -7.90
N ARG A 25 0.86 18.78 -8.37
CA ARG A 25 2.22 19.36 -8.36
C ARG A 25 2.79 19.46 -6.95
N MET A 26 2.04 19.96 -5.98
CA MET A 26 2.51 20.06 -4.59
C MET A 26 2.78 18.70 -3.96
N THR A 27 2.01 17.67 -4.31
CA THR A 27 2.26 16.30 -3.86
C THR A 27 3.52 15.73 -4.53
N HIS A 28 3.68 15.96 -5.82
CA HIS A 28 4.87 15.59 -6.59
C HIS A 28 6.14 16.25 -6.01
N ASP A 29 6.09 17.55 -5.73
CA ASP A 29 7.21 18.32 -5.19
C ASP A 29 7.50 17.96 -3.72
N ALA A 30 6.47 17.64 -2.93
CA ALA A 30 6.65 17.12 -1.57
C ALA A 30 7.31 15.73 -1.57
N LEU A 31 7.00 14.86 -2.54
CA LEU A 31 7.68 13.58 -2.73
C LEU A 31 9.17 13.79 -3.04
N HIS A 32 9.51 14.75 -3.88
CA HIS A 32 10.91 15.10 -4.18
C HIS A 32 11.65 15.75 -3.01
N THR A 33 10.97 16.59 -2.22
CA THR A 33 11.60 17.33 -1.11
C THR A 33 11.82 16.45 0.12
N THR A 34 10.93 15.48 0.37
CA THR A 34 11.03 14.53 1.50
C THR A 34 12.29 13.62 1.41
N ILE A 35 12.90 13.50 0.23
CA ILE A 35 14.12 12.72 0.00
C ILE A 35 15.37 13.35 0.67
N LYS A 36 15.34 14.62 1.09
CA LYS A 36 16.53 15.34 1.58
C LYS A 36 16.82 15.31 3.08
N ILE A 37 16.14 14.49 3.89
CA ILE A 37 16.40 14.43 5.35
C ILE A 37 16.86 13.04 5.79
N GLY A 38 18.19 12.93 5.95
CA GLY A 38 18.88 11.80 6.58
C GLY A 38 20.38 11.90 6.29
N LYS A 39 21.17 12.40 7.25
CA LYS A 39 22.63 12.59 7.12
C LYS A 39 23.38 11.24 7.03
N THR A 40 24.33 11.24 6.09
CA THR A 40 25.59 10.46 5.95
C THR A 40 25.53 8.93 5.80
N THR A 41 25.58 8.47 4.54
CA THR A 41 26.62 7.57 4.01
C THR A 41 26.60 7.63 2.48
N PRO A 42 27.76 7.72 1.79
CA PRO A 42 27.81 7.61 0.34
C PRO A 42 27.93 6.14 -0.04
N ILE A 43 27.04 5.60 -0.87
CA ILE A 43 27.32 4.54 -1.86
C ILE A 43 26.16 4.53 -2.86
N SER A 44 26.56 4.50 -4.14
CA SER A 44 25.79 4.30 -5.34
C SER A 44 24.81 3.10 -5.25
N SER A 45 23.60 3.35 -4.75
CA SER A 45 22.39 2.56 -5.02
C SER A 45 21.18 3.39 -4.57
N GLU A 46 20.10 3.43 -5.35
CA GLU A 46 18.87 4.11 -4.96
C GLU A 46 18.42 3.70 -3.55
N LEU A 47 18.24 4.68 -2.65
CA LEU A 47 17.81 4.42 -1.27
C LEU A 47 16.51 3.59 -1.25
N PRO A 48 16.30 2.68 -0.28
CA PRO A 48 15.06 1.92 -0.15
C PRO A 48 13.80 2.82 -0.16
N SER A 49 13.92 4.03 0.39
CA SER A 49 12.86 5.05 0.36
C SER A 49 12.55 5.57 -1.05
N SER A 50 13.53 5.71 -1.94
CA SER A 50 13.29 6.17 -3.31
C SER A 50 12.60 5.10 -4.16
N LYS A 51 12.94 3.82 -3.95
CA LYS A 51 12.25 2.69 -4.60
C LYS A 51 10.78 2.63 -4.22
N LEU A 52 10.48 2.76 -2.93
CA LEU A 52 9.09 2.79 -2.44
C LEU A 52 8.35 4.04 -2.95
N ALA A 53 8.98 5.21 -2.94
CA ALA A 53 8.38 6.44 -3.45
C ALA A 53 8.02 6.34 -4.93
N SER A 54 8.94 5.83 -5.76
CA SER A 54 8.71 5.60 -7.19
C SER A 54 7.55 4.64 -7.44
N ALA A 55 7.51 3.51 -6.71
CA ALA A 55 6.42 2.55 -6.81
C ALA A 55 5.08 3.15 -6.38
N ILE A 56 5.03 3.93 -5.30
CA ILE A 56 3.83 4.66 -4.88
C ILE A 56 3.38 5.62 -5.98
N GLY A 57 4.28 6.44 -6.53
CA GLY A 57 3.97 7.35 -7.63
C GLY A 57 3.34 6.62 -8.82
N SER A 58 3.90 5.46 -9.17
CA SER A 58 3.40 4.62 -10.26
C SER A 58 2.04 3.98 -10.00
N VAL A 59 1.67 3.77 -8.72
CA VAL A 59 0.40 3.16 -8.31
C VAL A 59 -0.69 4.21 -8.17
N VAL A 60 -0.39 5.37 -7.57
CA VAL A 60 -1.39 6.45 -7.40
C VAL A 60 -1.82 7.06 -8.73
N SER A 61 -0.97 7.00 -9.76
CA SER A 61 -1.31 7.47 -11.10
C SER A 61 -2.13 6.47 -11.92
N LEU A 62 -2.36 5.24 -11.42
CA LEU A 62 -3.14 4.25 -12.16
C LEU A 62 -4.62 4.67 -12.24
N PRO A 63 -5.24 4.57 -13.43
CA PRO A 63 -6.66 4.78 -13.56
C PRO A 63 -7.39 3.76 -12.68
N HIS A 64 -8.53 4.16 -12.10
CA HIS A 64 -9.35 3.30 -11.25
C HIS A 64 -8.70 2.78 -9.95
N MET A 65 -7.49 3.21 -9.58
CA MET A 65 -6.84 2.79 -8.33
C MET A 65 -7.72 3.05 -7.09
N TYR A 66 -8.55 4.09 -7.13
CA TYR A 66 -9.52 4.41 -6.08
C TYR A 66 -10.48 3.26 -5.75
N ARG A 67 -10.74 2.33 -6.68
CA ARG A 67 -11.59 1.15 -6.45
C ARG A 67 -10.90 0.09 -5.60
N LEU A 68 -9.57 0.11 -5.52
CA LEU A 68 -8.75 -0.82 -4.74
C LEU A 68 -8.50 -0.31 -3.31
N ILE A 69 -8.88 0.93 -2.97
CA ILE A 69 -8.67 1.49 -1.64
C ILE A 69 -9.76 1.00 -0.67
N PRO A 70 -9.41 0.33 0.45
CA PRO A 70 -10.36 -0.09 1.49
C PRO A 70 -10.79 1.08 2.38
N GLN A 71 -11.76 0.87 3.26
CA GLN A 71 -12.20 1.90 4.21
C GLN A 71 -11.09 2.27 5.21
N CYS A 72 -10.29 1.29 5.64
CA CYS A 72 -9.11 1.55 6.46
C CYS A 72 -7.93 2.18 5.69
N GLN A 73 -8.13 2.53 4.42
CA GLN A 73 -7.13 3.09 3.50
C GLN A 73 -5.97 2.12 3.21
N THR A 74 -5.14 2.46 2.24
CA THR A 74 -4.03 1.60 1.78
C THR A 74 -2.70 2.10 2.31
N ASN A 75 -1.85 1.19 2.78
CA ASN A 75 -0.44 1.43 3.02
C ASN A 75 0.39 0.56 2.08
N PHE A 76 1.52 1.10 1.64
CA PHE A 76 2.49 0.44 0.78
C PHE A 76 3.81 0.48 1.51
N VAL A 77 4.40 -0.69 1.76
CA VAL A 77 5.59 -0.83 2.58
C VAL A 77 6.73 -1.49 1.83
N HIS A 78 7.95 -1.20 2.27
CA HIS A 78 9.16 -1.88 1.83
C HIS A 78 10.08 -2.12 3.02
N ALA A 79 10.45 -3.37 3.27
CA ALA A 79 11.44 -3.75 4.26
C ALA A 79 12.84 -3.58 3.67
N PRO A 80 13.70 -2.71 4.26
CA PRO A 80 15.11 -2.70 3.97
C PRO A 80 15.73 -4.08 4.21
N GLU A 81 16.90 -4.32 3.62
CA GLU A 81 17.69 -5.51 3.93
C GLU A 81 18.02 -5.55 5.43
N GLY A 82 17.89 -6.72 6.04
CA GLY A 82 18.12 -6.90 7.48
C GLY A 82 17.01 -6.42 8.42
N ALA A 83 15.99 -5.70 7.94
CA ALA A 83 14.86 -5.31 8.79
C ALA A 83 14.16 -6.57 9.32
N THR A 84 13.96 -6.70 10.62
CA THR A 84 13.28 -7.85 11.24
C THR A 84 12.00 -7.43 11.95
N ARG A 85 11.90 -6.13 12.29
CA ARG A 85 10.79 -5.60 13.08
C ARG A 85 9.93 -4.61 12.28
N PRO A 86 8.63 -4.48 12.60
CA PRO A 86 7.74 -3.58 11.87
C PRO A 86 8.16 -2.10 11.89
N ASP A 87 8.84 -1.64 12.95
CA ASP A 87 9.36 -0.28 13.09
C ASP A 87 10.59 -0.01 12.21
N GLU A 88 11.23 -1.06 11.68
CA GLU A 88 12.36 -0.97 10.74
C GLU A 88 11.91 -1.02 9.28
N VAL A 89 10.61 -1.17 9.02
CA VAL A 89 10.05 -1.25 7.67
C VAL A 89 9.57 0.13 7.23
N LEU A 90 9.90 0.54 6.00
CA LEU A 90 9.41 1.77 5.42
C LEU A 90 7.93 1.63 5.07
N GLY A 91 7.13 2.64 5.42
CA GLY A 91 5.73 2.73 5.04
C GLY A 91 5.25 4.17 4.99
N VAL A 92 4.01 4.38 4.55
CA VAL A 92 3.43 5.71 4.43
C VAL A 92 2.75 6.10 5.75
N ARG A 93 3.37 7.02 6.50
CA ARG A 93 2.76 7.65 7.68
C ARG A 93 1.72 8.65 7.22
N GLY A 94 0.47 8.18 7.10
CA GLY A 94 -0.69 8.94 6.64
C GLY A 94 -1.56 8.13 5.67
N ARG A 95 -0.95 7.17 4.94
CA ARG A 95 -1.57 6.24 3.98
C ARG A 95 -1.91 6.85 2.62
N LEU A 96 -2.20 5.97 1.66
CA LEU A 96 -2.81 6.27 0.38
C LEU A 96 -4.34 6.28 0.56
N VAL A 97 -4.96 7.42 0.27
CA VAL A 97 -6.38 7.65 0.55
C VAL A 97 -7.12 7.95 -0.74
N ARG A 98 -8.37 7.49 -0.81
CA ARG A 98 -9.28 7.80 -1.91
C ARG A 98 -9.91 9.18 -1.69
N VAL A 99 -9.81 10.05 -2.71
CA VAL A 99 -10.53 11.34 -2.80
C VAL A 99 -11.29 11.35 -4.11
N GLY A 100 -12.60 11.10 -4.06
CA GLY A 100 -13.42 10.94 -5.26
C GLY A 100 -12.96 9.75 -6.12
N ARG A 101 -12.52 10.05 -7.36
CA ARG A 101 -11.93 9.09 -8.32
C ARG A 101 -10.39 9.13 -8.34
N GLN A 102 -9.77 9.84 -7.41
CA GLN A 102 -8.31 9.94 -7.30
C GLN A 102 -7.82 9.22 -6.04
N VAL A 103 -6.54 8.87 -6.04
CA VAL A 103 -5.82 8.36 -4.88
C VAL A 103 -4.66 9.31 -4.60
N ILE A 104 -4.57 9.81 -3.37
CA ILE A 104 -3.49 10.69 -2.95
C ILE A 104 -2.70 10.03 -1.83
N LEU A 105 -1.38 10.23 -1.84
CA LEU A 105 -0.55 9.94 -0.68
C LEU A 105 -0.76 11.06 0.35
N THR A 106 -1.05 10.68 1.59
CA THR A 106 -1.08 11.62 2.71
C THR A 106 0.10 11.35 3.63
N GLY A 107 0.79 12.42 4.03
CA GLY A 107 1.95 12.38 4.91
C GLY A 107 3.26 11.98 4.21
N VAL A 108 4.10 11.19 4.87
CA VAL A 108 5.50 10.93 4.45
C VAL A 108 5.88 9.46 4.54
N ILE A 109 6.85 9.03 3.73
CA ILE A 109 7.48 7.72 3.87
C ILE A 109 8.43 7.76 5.06
N SER A 110 8.29 6.80 5.97
CA SER A 110 9.13 6.70 7.17
C SER A 110 9.22 5.26 7.65
N LEU A 111 10.29 4.96 8.39
CA LEU A 111 10.41 3.72 9.16
C LEU A 111 9.27 3.64 10.18
N GLY A 112 8.63 2.47 10.28
CA GLY A 112 7.46 2.28 11.12
C GLY A 112 6.21 3.06 10.66
N GLY A 113 6.21 3.59 9.43
CA GLY A 113 5.07 4.34 8.86
C GLY A 113 3.80 3.52 8.69
N SER A 114 3.88 2.18 8.85
CA SER A 114 2.76 1.26 8.80
C SER A 114 2.93 0.12 9.79
N LYS A 115 2.17 0.07 10.90
CA LYS A 115 2.24 -1.06 11.83
C LYS A 115 1.76 -2.36 11.18
N HIS A 116 0.53 -2.36 10.64
CA HIS A 116 -0.13 -3.59 10.19
C HIS A 116 0.52 -4.22 8.95
N VAL A 117 0.78 -3.44 7.90
CA VAL A 117 1.35 -3.98 6.67
C VAL A 117 2.84 -4.32 6.85
N ALA A 118 3.57 -3.59 7.70
CA ALA A 118 4.92 -3.99 8.07
C ALA A 118 4.96 -5.30 8.85
N SER A 119 4.06 -5.50 9.82
CA SER A 119 3.92 -6.79 10.51
C SER A 119 3.64 -7.94 9.54
N ALA A 120 2.84 -7.70 8.50
CA ALA A 120 2.58 -8.69 7.46
C ALA A 120 3.85 -9.05 6.68
N VAL A 121 4.64 -8.05 6.24
CA VAL A 121 5.91 -8.30 5.55
C VAL A 121 6.92 -9.00 6.45
N CYS A 122 7.06 -8.59 7.72
CA CYS A 122 7.94 -9.28 8.67
C CYS A 122 7.54 -10.76 8.84
N ALA A 123 6.24 -11.05 8.98
CA ALA A 123 5.74 -12.42 9.11
C ALA A 123 5.98 -13.26 7.85
N MET A 124 5.69 -12.71 6.66
CA MET A 124 5.97 -13.35 5.37
C MET A 124 7.47 -13.70 5.24
N ARG A 125 8.34 -12.75 5.62
CA ARG A 125 9.80 -12.91 5.54
C ARG A 125 10.39 -13.90 6.51
N GLY A 126 9.67 -14.25 7.57
CA GLY A 126 10.07 -15.34 8.47
C GLY A 126 10.20 -16.67 7.72
N ARG A 127 9.40 -16.88 6.66
CA ARG A 127 9.46 -18.07 5.80
C ARG A 127 10.09 -17.82 4.44
N PHE A 128 9.84 -16.63 3.86
CA PHE A 128 10.27 -16.24 2.52
C PHE A 128 11.06 -14.91 2.56
N PRO A 129 12.37 -14.94 2.89
CA PRO A 129 13.15 -13.74 3.20
C PRO A 129 13.17 -12.66 2.10
N ASP A 130 13.02 -13.07 0.84
CA ASP A 130 13.04 -12.21 -0.33
C ASP A 130 11.79 -11.33 -0.47
N MET A 131 10.66 -11.71 0.15
CA MET A 131 9.39 -11.00 0.06
C MET A 131 9.39 -9.72 0.90
N ARG A 132 10.01 -8.66 0.39
CA ARG A 132 10.30 -7.42 1.14
C ARG A 132 9.32 -6.28 0.91
N SER A 133 8.20 -6.51 0.24
CA SER A 133 7.26 -5.45 -0.10
C SER A 133 5.83 -5.93 -0.01
N ALA A 134 4.92 -5.06 0.42
CA ALA A 134 3.50 -5.37 0.39
C ALA A 134 2.62 -4.12 0.33
N ILE A 135 1.41 -4.31 -0.19
CA ILE A 135 0.34 -3.30 -0.22
C ILE A 135 -0.98 -3.93 0.21
N ASN A 136 -1.74 -3.27 1.08
CA ASN A 136 -3.09 -3.72 1.41
C ASN A 136 -4.12 -3.08 0.48
N ILE A 137 -5.02 -3.90 -0.06
CA ILE A 137 -6.08 -3.46 -0.97
C ILE A 137 -7.43 -4.00 -0.52
N ARG A 138 -8.48 -3.34 -0.98
CA ARG A 138 -9.87 -3.69 -0.71
C ARG A 138 -10.17 -5.12 -1.12
N TYR A 139 -10.77 -5.85 -0.18
CA TYR A 139 -11.36 -7.14 -0.44
C TYR A 139 -12.73 -7.01 -1.13
N SER A 140 -12.92 -7.78 -2.20
CA SER A 140 -14.24 -8.00 -2.82
C SER A 140 -14.19 -9.28 -3.65
N GLN A 141 -15.35 -9.89 -3.90
CA GLN A 141 -15.42 -11.07 -4.77
C GLN A 141 -14.90 -10.75 -6.18
N GLU A 142 -15.19 -9.56 -6.70
CA GLU A 142 -14.66 -9.07 -7.97
C GLU A 142 -13.12 -9.01 -7.97
N MET A 143 -12.51 -8.53 -6.88
CA MET A 143 -11.05 -8.44 -6.75
C MET A 143 -10.41 -9.82 -6.67
N LEU A 144 -11.01 -10.76 -5.95
CA LEU A 144 -10.55 -12.15 -5.90
C LEU A 144 -10.57 -12.78 -7.30
N SER A 145 -11.63 -12.58 -8.07
CA SER A 145 -11.68 -13.06 -9.46
C SER A 145 -10.59 -12.44 -10.34
N ARG A 146 -10.21 -11.17 -10.11
CA ARG A 146 -9.12 -10.51 -10.84
C ARG A 146 -7.75 -11.09 -10.48
N LEU A 147 -7.50 -11.34 -9.19
CA LEU A 147 -6.27 -11.99 -8.74
C LEU A 147 -6.10 -13.37 -9.40
N VAL A 148 -7.16 -14.20 -9.39
CA VAL A 148 -7.14 -15.52 -10.03
C VAL A 148 -6.89 -15.41 -11.54
N ARG A 149 -7.60 -14.51 -12.24
CA ARG A 149 -7.37 -14.30 -13.69
C ARG A 149 -5.98 -13.78 -14.03
N ALA A 150 -5.35 -13.05 -13.11
CA ALA A 150 -3.97 -12.58 -13.27
C ALA A 150 -2.93 -13.67 -12.99
N GLY A 151 -3.36 -14.89 -12.60
CA GLY A 151 -2.49 -16.02 -12.30
C GLY A 151 -1.82 -15.93 -10.93
N PHE A 152 -2.37 -15.15 -10.00
CA PHE A 152 -1.78 -14.98 -8.67
C PHE A 152 -2.20 -16.09 -7.71
N THR A 153 -1.24 -16.53 -6.91
CA THR A 153 -1.46 -17.48 -5.81
C THR A 153 -2.08 -16.74 -4.62
N ILE A 154 -3.24 -17.21 -4.17
CA ILE A 154 -4.00 -16.59 -3.07
C ILE A 154 -4.12 -17.58 -1.93
N VAL A 155 -3.75 -17.16 -0.73
CA VAL A 155 -3.94 -17.92 0.51
C VAL A 155 -4.87 -17.14 1.44
N TYR A 156 -5.58 -17.86 2.31
CA TYR A 156 -6.48 -17.26 3.29
C TYR A 156 -6.05 -17.66 4.69
N TYR A 157 -6.25 -16.75 5.65
CA TYR A 157 -6.34 -17.13 7.05
C TYR A 157 -7.70 -16.70 7.61
N ASP A 158 -8.15 -17.47 8.59
CA ASP A 158 -9.41 -17.23 9.28
C ASP A 158 -9.17 -16.54 10.63
N ARG A 159 -9.86 -15.42 10.85
CA ARG A 159 -9.79 -14.66 12.11
C ARG A 159 -10.60 -15.29 13.23
N GLU A 160 -11.55 -16.17 12.93
CA GLU A 160 -12.31 -16.88 13.95
C GLU A 160 -11.43 -17.92 14.66
N SER A 161 -10.47 -18.51 13.94
CA SER A 161 -9.46 -19.41 14.51
C SER A 161 -8.33 -18.71 15.29
N GLU A 162 -8.35 -17.38 15.39
CA GLU A 162 -7.34 -16.60 16.11
C GLU A 162 -7.46 -16.81 17.63
N PRO A 163 -6.39 -17.27 18.32
CA PRO A 163 -6.42 -17.44 19.76
C PRO A 163 -6.70 -16.13 20.50
N GLN A 164 -7.48 -16.20 21.59
CA GLN A 164 -7.94 -15.04 22.34
C GLN A 164 -6.79 -14.13 22.83
N TYR A 165 -5.69 -14.72 23.34
CA TYR A 165 -4.52 -13.95 23.78
C TYR A 165 -3.83 -13.17 22.63
N ILE A 166 -3.94 -13.64 21.39
CA ILE A 166 -3.44 -12.92 20.20
C ILE A 166 -4.37 -11.75 19.88
N LYS A 167 -5.69 -11.93 19.98
CA LYS A 167 -6.68 -10.86 19.79
C LYS A 167 -6.42 -9.71 20.77
N GLU A 168 -6.12 -10.04 22.03
CA GLU A 168 -5.84 -9.08 23.10
C GLU A 168 -4.49 -8.37 22.92
N SER A 169 -3.46 -9.07 22.46
CA SER A 169 -2.13 -8.47 22.21
C SER A 169 -2.07 -7.57 20.97
N GLY A 170 -3.09 -7.63 20.09
CA GLY A 170 -3.11 -6.89 18.83
C GLY A 170 -2.15 -7.43 17.76
N SER A 171 -1.72 -8.69 17.89
CA SER A 171 -0.77 -9.35 16.98
C SER A 171 -1.44 -10.16 15.87
N SER A 172 -2.74 -9.93 15.62
CA SER A 172 -3.56 -10.70 14.68
C SER A 172 -2.95 -10.85 13.29
N ILE A 173 -2.37 -9.77 12.75
CA ILE A 173 -1.78 -9.80 11.40
C ILE A 173 -0.55 -10.69 11.36
N LEU A 174 0.35 -10.55 12.36
CA LEU A 174 1.55 -11.36 12.43
C LEU A 174 1.19 -12.85 12.54
N TRP A 175 0.28 -13.20 13.46
CA TRP A 175 -0.22 -14.56 13.61
C TRP A 175 -0.87 -15.09 12.32
N GLY A 176 -1.79 -14.32 11.72
CA GLY A 176 -2.56 -14.77 10.56
C GLY A 176 -1.70 -14.99 9.33
N ILE A 177 -0.72 -14.11 9.08
CA ILE A 177 0.24 -14.30 7.98
C ILE A 177 1.16 -15.49 8.27
N SER A 178 1.70 -15.62 9.49
CA SER A 178 2.54 -16.78 9.84
C SER A 178 1.80 -18.10 9.68
N ARG A 179 0.51 -18.16 10.05
CA ARG A 179 -0.33 -19.35 9.85
C ARG A 179 -0.61 -19.62 8.39
N ALA A 180 -0.92 -18.59 7.60
CA ALA A 180 -1.17 -18.72 6.18
C ALA A 180 0.03 -19.31 5.42
N VAL A 181 1.26 -18.92 5.78
CA VAL A 181 2.47 -19.32 5.06
C VAL A 181 3.14 -20.59 5.61
N GLU A 182 2.68 -21.11 6.76
CA GLU A 182 3.31 -22.24 7.47
C GLU A 182 3.44 -23.49 6.58
N GLN A 183 2.44 -23.75 5.74
CA GLN A 183 2.36 -24.91 4.86
C GLN A 183 2.62 -24.55 3.38
N CYS A 184 3.06 -23.33 3.09
CA CYS A 184 3.39 -22.93 1.72
C CYS A 184 4.82 -23.37 1.37
N GLU A 185 4.97 -24.02 0.23
CA GLU A 185 6.29 -24.32 -0.35
C GLU A 185 6.89 -23.09 -1.03
N GLU A 186 6.05 -22.32 -1.71
CA GLU A 186 6.40 -21.09 -2.44
C GLU A 186 5.67 -19.87 -1.86
N PRO A 187 6.22 -18.65 -1.97
CA PRO A 187 5.58 -17.45 -1.44
C PRO A 187 4.28 -17.13 -2.19
N PRO A 188 3.13 -16.99 -1.50
CA PRO A 188 1.90 -16.60 -2.16
C PRO A 188 1.96 -15.12 -2.56
N ASP A 189 1.33 -14.77 -3.68
CA ASP A 189 1.21 -13.38 -4.13
C ASP A 189 0.31 -12.57 -3.21
N ALA A 190 -0.79 -13.17 -2.74
CA ALA A 190 -1.78 -12.50 -1.92
C ALA A 190 -2.19 -13.34 -0.71
N ILE A 191 -2.33 -12.70 0.44
CA ILE A 191 -2.97 -13.29 1.62
C ILE A 191 -4.20 -12.48 1.99
N CYS A 192 -5.31 -13.18 2.19
CA CYS A 192 -6.63 -12.60 2.40
C CYS A 192 -7.21 -13.02 3.76
N HIS A 193 -8.07 -12.18 4.32
CA HIS A 193 -8.99 -12.60 5.38
C HIS A 193 -10.38 -12.02 5.14
N ARG A 194 -11.40 -12.76 5.57
CA ARG A 194 -12.82 -12.38 5.39
C ARG A 194 -13.34 -11.37 6.41
N GLY A 195 -12.46 -10.88 7.28
CA GLY A 195 -12.84 -9.96 8.35
C GLY A 195 -13.20 -10.71 9.62
N ASP A 196 -13.67 -9.98 10.61
CA ASP A 196 -14.27 -10.45 11.86
C ASP A 196 -15.17 -9.31 12.38
N PHE A 197 -15.87 -9.48 13.48
CA PHE A 197 -16.64 -8.41 14.11
C PHE A 197 -15.77 -7.15 14.32
N GLY A 198 -16.16 -6.04 13.66
CA GLY A 198 -15.41 -4.77 13.70
C GLY A 198 -14.09 -4.76 12.90
N LYS A 199 -13.76 -5.81 12.15
CA LYS A 199 -12.54 -5.88 11.30
C LYS A 199 -12.91 -6.03 9.83
N GLU A 200 -12.56 -5.00 9.03
CA GLU A 200 -12.79 -4.98 7.58
C GLU A 200 -12.06 -6.15 6.88
N PRO A 201 -12.70 -6.89 5.97
CA PRO A 201 -12.03 -7.88 5.14
C PRO A 201 -10.90 -7.24 4.30
N MET A 202 -9.77 -7.93 4.15
CA MET A 202 -8.58 -7.33 3.54
C MET A 202 -7.83 -8.31 2.64
N ILE A 203 -7.19 -7.78 1.60
CA ILE A 203 -6.19 -8.47 0.79
C ILE A 203 -4.85 -7.76 1.02
N ILE A 204 -3.80 -8.52 1.31
CA ILE A 204 -2.42 -8.02 1.33
C ILE A 204 -1.69 -8.69 0.17
N LEU A 205 -1.23 -7.87 -0.77
CA LEU A 205 -0.48 -8.30 -1.94
C LEU A 205 1.01 -8.10 -1.66
N PHE A 206 1.80 -9.16 -1.84
CA PHE A 206 3.21 -9.20 -1.52
C PHE A 206 4.07 -9.23 -2.78
N GLY A 207 5.33 -8.82 -2.64
CA GLY A 207 6.33 -8.91 -3.70
C GLY A 207 7.74 -8.78 -3.17
N VAL A 208 8.71 -9.09 -4.03
CA VAL A 208 10.14 -9.02 -3.68
C VAL A 208 10.60 -7.57 -3.54
N THR A 209 10.02 -6.69 -4.35
CA THR A 209 10.34 -5.26 -4.41
C THR A 209 9.08 -4.40 -4.49
N PRO A 210 9.18 -3.08 -4.24
CA PRO A 210 8.07 -2.16 -4.50
C PRO A 210 7.61 -2.17 -5.96
N SER A 211 8.54 -2.30 -6.92
CA SER A 211 8.18 -2.34 -8.35
C SER A 211 7.45 -3.63 -8.74
N ASP A 212 7.78 -4.77 -8.13
CA ASP A 212 7.06 -6.02 -8.30
C ASP A 212 5.60 -5.86 -7.84
N VAL A 213 5.39 -5.38 -6.60
CA VAL A 213 4.04 -5.11 -6.07
C VAL A 213 3.26 -4.13 -6.95
N ALA A 214 3.88 -3.04 -7.40
CA ALA A 214 3.24 -2.09 -8.30
C ALA A 214 2.84 -2.71 -9.64
N SER A 215 3.69 -3.60 -10.18
CA SER A 215 3.39 -4.35 -11.40
C SER A 215 2.22 -5.31 -11.20
N LYS A 216 2.12 -5.96 -10.04
CA LYS A 216 0.98 -6.81 -9.69
C LYS A 216 -0.31 -5.98 -9.56
N ILE A 217 -0.27 -4.82 -8.92
CA ILE A 217 -1.42 -3.89 -8.84
C ILE A 217 -1.90 -3.48 -10.23
N ARG A 218 -0.99 -3.14 -11.15
CA ARG A 218 -1.33 -2.76 -12.53
C ARG A 218 -2.14 -3.84 -13.25
N LYS A 219 -1.83 -5.13 -13.03
CA LYS A 219 -2.60 -6.26 -13.59
C LYS A 219 -4.03 -6.37 -13.04
N LEU A 220 -4.31 -5.76 -11.89
CA LEU A 220 -5.64 -5.77 -11.25
C LEU A 220 -6.52 -4.58 -11.64
N ILE A 221 -5.93 -3.58 -12.30
CA ILE A 221 -6.67 -2.43 -12.84
C ILE A 221 -7.46 -2.89 -14.07
N PRO A 222 -8.77 -2.59 -14.16
CA PRO A 222 -9.54 -2.95 -15.33
C PRO A 222 -9.05 -2.12 -16.54
N PRO A 223 -9.13 -2.66 -17.76
CA PRO A 223 -8.81 -1.88 -18.95
C PRO A 223 -9.72 -0.65 -19.01
N THR A 224 -9.11 0.52 -19.24
CA THR A 224 -9.81 1.78 -19.37
C THR A 224 -10.72 1.70 -20.60
N LYS A 225 -12.04 1.87 -20.42
CA LYS A 225 -12.93 2.09 -21.56
C LYS A 225 -12.80 3.55 -22.00
N LEU A 226 -12.93 3.81 -23.30
CA LEU A 226 -13.02 5.19 -23.82
C LEU A 226 -14.17 5.89 -23.07
N GLY A 227 -13.87 6.96 -22.31
CA GLY A 227 -14.82 7.70 -21.47
C GLY A 227 -14.60 7.61 -19.95
N ASP A 228 -13.62 6.84 -19.48
CA ASP A 228 -13.26 6.75 -18.05
C ASP A 228 -12.12 7.69 -17.61
N ASP A 229 -11.71 8.61 -18.50
CA ASP A 229 -10.66 9.59 -18.24
C ASP A 229 -11.02 10.42 -16.99
N PRO A 230 -10.18 10.42 -15.94
CA PRO A 230 -10.43 11.26 -14.76
C PRO A 230 -10.52 12.76 -15.06
N ASN A 231 -10.12 13.19 -16.27
CA ASN A 231 -10.24 14.57 -16.76
C ASN A 231 -11.41 14.80 -17.73
N SER A 232 -12.29 13.82 -18.01
CA SER A 232 -13.48 14.03 -18.82
C SER A 232 -14.60 14.66 -17.98
N HIS A 233 -14.49 15.96 -17.70
CA HIS A 233 -15.58 16.81 -17.24
C HIS A 233 -15.47 18.19 -17.89
#